data_AF-N9U5F7-F1
#
_entry.id   AF-N9U5F7-F1
#
_cell.length_a   1.000
_cell.length_b   1.000
_cell.length_c   1.000
_cell.angle_alpha   90.00
_cell.angle_beta   90.00
_cell.angle_gamma   90.00
#
_symmetry.space_group_name_H-M   'P 1'
#
loop_
_entity.id
_entity.type
_entity.pdbx_description
1 polymer ?
#
loop_
_entity_poly.entity_id
_entity_poly.type
_entity_poly.pdbx_seq_one_letter_code
_entity_poly.pdbx_strand_id
1 'polypeptide(L)'
;MESPPKKVLIDAALTGNFHNVVARYLDGKWGLLSGVWSVSFEEIIEEAKRRSLECFVVTQPRNEGYWLSEAEQGFSVYYYERGQKSEIEHFPNLEQAFSQWLSKHLENYQLTVRP
;
A
#
# COMPACT_ATOMS: atom_id res chain seq x y z
N MET A 1 2.32 11.60 23.03
CA MET A 1 2.20 11.24 21.60
C MET A 1 1.04 10.27 21.52
N GLU A 2 -0.04 10.65 20.83
CA GLU A 2 -1.22 9.80 20.69
C GLU A 2 -0.95 8.78 19.57
N SER A 3 -1.30 7.52 19.79
CA SER A 3 -1.16 6.50 18.75
C SER A 3 -2.12 6.79 17.60
N PRO A 4 -1.70 6.65 16.32
CA PRO A 4 -2.60 6.84 15.20
C PRO A 4 -3.81 5.89 15.28
N PRO A 5 -5.05 6.37 15.04
CA PRO A 5 -6.20 5.49 14.95
C PRO A 5 -6.03 4.44 13.84
N LYS A 6 -6.51 3.20 14.05
CA LYS A 6 -6.42 2.12 13.05
C LYS A 6 -6.93 2.53 11.66
N LYS A 7 -8.07 3.24 11.61
CA LYS A 7 -8.64 3.73 10.34
C LYS A 7 -7.66 4.61 9.56
N VAL A 8 -6.90 5.47 10.26
CA VAL A 8 -5.88 6.32 9.65
C VAL A 8 -4.71 5.50 9.10
N LEU A 9 -4.31 4.44 9.81
CA LEU A 9 -3.27 3.51 9.35
C LEU A 9 -3.71 2.70 8.13
N ILE A 10 -4.95 2.21 8.11
CA ILE A 10 -5.56 1.52 6.95
C ILE A 10 -5.63 2.48 5.76
N ASP A 11 -6.12 3.71 5.95
CA ASP A 11 -6.17 4.72 4.90
C ASP A 11 -4.79 5.02 4.33
N ALA A 12 -3.77 5.12 5.19
CA ALA A 12 -2.40 5.34 4.75
C ALA A 12 -1.85 4.18 3.93
N ALA A 13 -2.10 2.93 4.33
CA ALA A 13 -1.69 1.74 3.58
C ALA A 13 -2.35 1.65 2.20
N LEU A 14 -3.64 1.98 2.11
CA LEU A 14 -4.39 1.90 0.86
C LEU A 14 -4.06 3.05 -0.11
N THR A 15 -3.58 4.19 0.39
CA THR A 15 -3.37 5.40 -0.42
C THR A 15 -1.90 5.83 -0.54
N GLY A 16 -0.98 5.16 0.15
CA GLY A 16 0.43 5.56 0.24
C GLY A 16 0.68 6.83 1.07
N ASN A 17 -0.31 7.31 1.82
CA ASN A 17 -0.23 8.58 2.55
C ASN A 17 0.45 8.47 3.93
N PHE A 18 1.46 7.61 4.07
CA PHE A 18 2.18 7.43 5.34
C PHE A 18 2.86 8.71 5.85
N HIS A 19 3.25 9.62 4.96
CA HIS A 19 3.79 10.91 5.34
C HIS A 19 2.84 11.71 6.25
N ASN A 20 1.52 11.61 6.03
CA ASN A 20 0.51 12.28 6.86
C ASN A 20 0.44 11.65 8.26
N VAL A 21 0.60 10.34 8.36
CA VAL A 21 0.67 9.64 9.65
C VAL A 21 1.90 10.11 10.42
N VAL A 22 3.05 10.07 9.76
CA VAL A 22 4.35 10.42 10.36
C VAL A 22 4.38 11.88 10.80
N ALA A 23 3.89 12.80 9.98
CA ALA A 23 3.87 14.22 10.30
C ALA A 23 2.91 14.56 11.46
N ARG A 24 1.72 13.94 11.50
CA ARG A 24 0.68 14.31 12.49
C ARG A 24 0.81 13.60 13.83
N TYR A 25 1.30 12.36 13.83
CA TYR A 25 1.28 11.51 15.03
C TYR A 25 2.67 11.18 15.55
N LEU A 26 3.72 11.27 14.73
CA LEU A 26 5.06 10.78 15.06
C LEU A 26 6.13 11.88 15.04
N ASP A 27 5.73 13.16 15.05
CA ASP A 27 6.64 14.32 14.98
C ASP A 27 7.63 14.26 13.79
N GLY A 28 7.20 13.71 12.66
CA GLY A 28 8.07 13.54 11.48
C GLY A 28 9.04 12.35 11.56
N LYS A 29 9.01 11.56 12.63
CA LYS A 29 9.97 10.47 12.87
C LYS A 29 9.52 9.16 12.22
N TRP A 30 9.96 8.93 10.98
CA TRP A 30 9.70 7.70 10.23
C TRP A 30 10.08 6.42 10.98
N GLY A 31 11.17 6.43 11.74
CA GLY A 31 11.62 5.27 12.52
C GLY A 31 10.64 4.80 13.62
N LEU A 32 9.61 5.58 13.94
CA LEU A 32 8.56 5.20 14.89
C LEU A 32 7.37 4.49 14.23
N LEU A 33 7.27 4.50 12.89
CA LEU A 33 6.08 4.03 12.18
C LEU A 33 5.79 2.54 12.41
N SER A 34 6.83 1.69 12.34
CA SER A 34 6.69 0.25 12.60
C SER A 34 6.29 -0.04 14.06
N GLY A 35 6.73 0.80 15.01
CA GLY A 35 6.40 0.65 16.44
C GLY A 35 4.95 0.98 16.79
N VAL A 36 4.26 1.76 15.95
CA VAL A 36 2.84 2.10 16.12
C VAL A 36 1.91 1.31 15.19
N TRP A 37 2.47 0.44 14.35
CA TRP A 37 1.71 -0.38 13.42
C TRP A 37 0.90 -1.43 14.18
N SER A 38 -0.43 -1.37 14.03
CA SER A 38 -1.38 -2.18 14.82
C SER A 38 -2.49 -2.80 13.96
N VAL A 39 -2.35 -2.75 12.64
CA VAL A 39 -3.34 -3.19 11.67
C VAL A 39 -2.85 -4.49 11.00
N SER A 40 -3.73 -5.49 10.89
CA SER A 40 -3.42 -6.74 10.17
C SER A 40 -3.59 -6.58 8.66
N PHE A 41 -3.07 -7.54 7.89
CA PHE A 41 -3.27 -7.55 6.45
C PHE A 41 -4.74 -7.68 6.06
N GLU A 42 -5.44 -8.57 6.76
CA GLU A 42 -6.85 -8.89 6.56
C GLU A 42 -7.71 -7.64 6.80
N GLU A 43 -7.43 -6.86 7.86
CA GLU A 43 -8.15 -5.62 8.13
C GLU A 43 -8.03 -4.62 6.96
N ILE A 44 -6.88 -4.58 6.28
CA ILE A 44 -6.66 -3.70 5.12
C ILE A 44 -7.37 -4.25 3.88
N ILE A 45 -7.29 -5.56 3.66
CA ILE A 45 -7.95 -6.26 2.54
C ILE A 45 -9.47 -6.12 2.63
N GLU A 46 -10.06 -6.32 3.81
CA GLU A 46 -11.49 -6.16 4.03
C GLU A 46 -11.96 -4.74 3.72
N GLU A 47 -11.22 -3.73 4.19
CA GLU A 47 -11.54 -2.34 3.91
C GLU A 47 -11.35 -1.99 2.43
N ALA A 48 -10.35 -2.56 1.76
CA ALA A 48 -10.14 -2.41 0.31
C ALA A 48 -11.31 -3.01 -0.48
N LYS A 49 -11.74 -4.23 -0.12
CA LYS A 49 -12.91 -4.90 -0.73
C LYS A 49 -14.19 -4.09 -0.52
N ARG A 50 -14.40 -3.52 0.68
CA ARG A 50 -15.52 -2.62 0.98
C ARG A 50 -15.54 -1.37 0.09
N ARG A 51 -14.36 -0.91 -0.36
CA ARG A 51 -14.18 0.26 -1.25
C ARG A 51 -14.15 -0.09 -2.74
N SER A 52 -14.24 -1.37 -3.10
CA SER A 52 -13.93 -1.91 -4.42
C SER A 52 -12.43 -1.85 -4.75
N LEU A 53 -11.83 -3.00 -5.02
CA LEU A 53 -10.38 -3.12 -5.26
C LEU A 53 -9.92 -2.31 -6.49
N GLU A 54 -10.83 -2.13 -7.45
CA GLU A 54 -10.63 -1.38 -8.69
C GLU A 54 -10.21 0.08 -8.41
N CYS A 55 -10.59 0.65 -7.27
CA CYS A 55 -10.19 2.00 -6.86
C CYS A 55 -8.67 2.15 -6.64
N PHE A 56 -7.95 1.04 -6.48
CA PHE A 56 -6.51 1.03 -6.25
C PHE A 56 -5.70 0.65 -7.50
N VAL A 57 -6.37 0.42 -8.63
CA VAL A 57 -5.73 0.19 -9.92
C VAL A 57 -5.35 1.55 -10.52
N VAL A 58 -4.05 1.75 -10.75
CA VAL A 58 -3.48 3.02 -11.19
C VAL A 58 -3.11 2.97 -12.67
N THR A 59 -3.60 3.94 -13.42
CA THR A 59 -3.24 4.13 -14.83
C THR A 59 -1.90 4.84 -14.99
N GLN A 60 -1.61 5.82 -14.12
CA GLN A 60 -0.37 6.58 -14.15
C GLN A 60 0.15 6.88 -12.72
N PRO A 61 1.30 6.31 -12.32
CA PRO A 61 1.91 6.58 -11.04
C PRO A 61 2.50 8.00 -11.02
N ARG A 62 2.40 8.67 -9.88
CA ARG A 62 2.95 10.04 -9.69
C ARG A 62 4.21 10.10 -8.85
N ASN A 63 4.42 9.09 -8.01
CA ASN A 63 5.52 9.01 -7.06
C ASN A 63 6.22 7.66 -7.19
N GLU A 64 7.46 7.60 -6.70
CA GLU A 64 8.20 6.35 -6.65
C GLU A 64 7.55 5.32 -5.72
N GLY A 65 7.68 4.04 -6.04
CA GLY A 65 7.16 2.95 -5.23
C GLY A 65 6.47 1.85 -6.04
N TYR A 66 5.78 0.96 -5.31
CA TYR A 66 5.01 -0.13 -5.89
C TYR A 66 3.60 0.31 -6.28
N TRP A 67 3.17 -0.14 -7.46
CA TRP A 67 1.89 0.19 -8.05
C TRP A 67 1.22 -1.03 -8.66
N LEU A 68 -0.11 -1.00 -8.67
CA LEU A 68 -0.98 -1.97 -9.31
C LEU A 68 -1.59 -1.32 -10.55
N SER A 69 -1.53 -1.98 -11.72
CA SER A 69 -2.22 -1.51 -12.93
C SER A 69 -2.90 -2.65 -13.67
N GLU A 70 -3.93 -2.30 -14.45
CA GLU A 70 -4.50 -3.19 -15.44
C GLU A 70 -3.50 -3.42 -16.59
N ALA A 71 -3.51 -4.64 -17.13
CA ALA A 71 -2.72 -5.09 -18.26
C ALA A 71 -3.62 -5.81 -19.27
N GLU A 72 -3.14 -6.08 -20.49
CA GLU A 72 -3.94 -6.67 -21.57
C GLU A 72 -4.66 -7.97 -21.17
N GLN A 73 -4.07 -8.77 -20.27
CA GLN A 73 -4.61 -10.05 -19.80
C GLN A 73 -4.63 -10.18 -18.27
N GLY A 74 -4.98 -9.09 -17.57
CA GLY A 74 -5.14 -9.12 -16.11
C GLY A 74 -4.54 -7.90 -15.45
N PHE A 75 -3.69 -8.11 -14.45
CA PHE A 75 -3.15 -7.06 -13.63
C PHE A 75 -1.65 -7.26 -13.39
N SER A 76 -0.89 -6.17 -13.41
CA SER A 76 0.54 -6.20 -13.14
C SER A 76 0.86 -5.38 -11.88
N VAL A 77 1.73 -5.93 -11.04
CA VAL A 77 2.41 -5.20 -9.98
C VAL A 77 3.77 -4.79 -10.53
N TYR A 78 4.10 -3.50 -10.42
CA TYR A 78 5.37 -2.97 -10.89
C TYR A 78 5.94 -1.98 -9.88
N TYR A 79 7.24 -1.79 -9.94
CA TYR A 79 7.94 -0.74 -9.23
C TYR A 79 8.20 0.42 -10.19
N TYR A 80 7.94 1.65 -9.75
CA TYR A 80 8.18 2.87 -10.50
C TYR A 80 9.25 3.71 -9.81
N GLU A 81 10.31 4.05 -10.52
CA GLU A 81 11.31 5.01 -10.07
C GLU A 81 11.80 5.85 -11.25
N ARG A 82 12.03 7.15 -11.03
CA ARG A 82 12.68 8.02 -12.01
C ARG A 82 12.10 7.96 -13.44
N GLY A 83 10.78 7.79 -13.58
CA GLY A 83 10.11 7.71 -14.88
C GLY A 83 10.12 6.33 -15.54
N GLN A 84 10.73 5.32 -14.90
CA GLN A 84 10.84 3.96 -15.42
C GLN A 84 9.92 3.02 -14.64
N LYS A 85 9.30 2.07 -15.35
CA LYS A 85 8.50 0.99 -14.77
C LYS A 85 9.28 -0.32 -14.89
N SER A 86 9.42 -1.02 -13.78
CA SER A 86 9.99 -2.37 -13.71
C SER A 86 8.89 -3.32 -13.26
N GLU A 87 8.39 -4.16 -14.17
CA GLU A 87 7.39 -5.16 -13.82
C GLU A 87 7.97 -6.15 -12.78
N ILE A 88 7.19 -6.40 -11.74
CA ILE A 88 7.55 -7.35 -10.68
C ILE A 88 6.87 -8.69 -10.96
N GLU A 89 5.54 -8.66 -11.16
CA GLU A 89 4.75 -9.87 -11.34
C GLU A 89 3.41 -9.55 -12.01
N HIS A 90 2.89 -10.53 -12.77
CA HIS A 90 1.62 -10.46 -13.47
C HIS A 90 0.63 -11.48 -12.91
N PHE A 91 -0.65 -11.11 -12.82
CA PHE A 91 -1.72 -11.91 -12.25
C PHE A 91 -2.97 -11.88 -13.12
N PRO A 92 -3.68 -13.02 -13.28
CA PRO A 92 -4.95 -13.05 -14.00
C PRO A 92 -6.13 -12.48 -13.19
N ASN A 93 -5.97 -12.26 -11.88
CA ASN A 93 -7.04 -11.87 -10.97
C ASN A 93 -6.64 -10.67 -10.09
N LEU A 94 -7.56 -9.71 -9.94
CA LEU A 94 -7.34 -8.48 -9.17
C LEU A 94 -7.07 -8.74 -7.69
N GLU A 95 -7.72 -9.70 -7.04
CA GLU A 95 -7.51 -9.97 -5.61
C GLU A 95 -6.08 -10.44 -5.33
N GLN A 96 -5.54 -11.29 -6.20
CA GLN A 96 -4.16 -11.77 -6.09
C GLN A 96 -3.16 -10.64 -6.34
N ALA A 97 -3.38 -9.86 -7.40
CA ALA A 97 -2.55 -8.71 -7.74
C ALA A 97 -2.55 -7.65 -6.63
N PHE A 98 -3.72 -7.36 -6.07
CA PHE A 98 -3.89 -6.43 -4.96
C PHE A 98 -3.17 -6.91 -3.71
N SER A 99 -3.29 -8.19 -3.36
CA SER A 99 -2.58 -8.76 -2.22
C SER A 99 -1.07 -8.65 -2.40
N GLN A 100 -0.55 -8.96 -3.59
CA GLN A 100 0.87 -8.83 -3.88
C GLN A 100 1.33 -7.37 -3.83
N TRP A 101 0.57 -6.45 -4.42
CA TRP A 101 0.85 -5.01 -4.37
C TRP A 101 0.89 -4.51 -2.92
N LEU A 102 -0.12 -4.84 -2.11
CA LEU A 102 -0.20 -4.38 -0.72
C LEU A 102 0.98 -4.93 0.10
N SER A 103 1.34 -6.20 -0.11
CA SER A 103 2.51 -6.80 0.54
C SER A 103 3.79 -6.01 0.21
N LYS A 104 4.09 -5.81 -1.07
CA LYS A 104 5.27 -5.03 -1.51
C LYS A 104 5.24 -3.58 -1.04
N HIS A 105 4.06 -2.97 -1.05
CA HIS A 105 3.85 -1.61 -0.57
C HIS A 105 4.18 -1.48 0.91
N LEU A 106 3.70 -2.40 1.76
CA LEU A 106 3.97 -2.40 3.20
C LEU A 106 5.43 -2.77 3.52
N GLU A 107 6.02 -3.73 2.80
CA GLU A 107 7.44 -4.07 2.90
C GLU A 107 8.34 -2.84 2.66
N ASN A 108 7.98 -1.98 1.69
CA ASN A 108 8.70 -0.74 1.41
C ASN A 108 8.74 0.23 2.60
N TYR A 109 7.77 0.16 3.50
CA TYR A 109 7.71 0.94 4.75
C TYR A 109 8.20 0.17 5.97
N GLN A 110 8.79 -1.02 5.78
CA GLN A 110 9.24 -1.93 6.85
C GLN A 110 8.08 -2.31 7.81
N LEU A 111 6.85 -2.36 7.28
CA LEU A 111 5.67 -2.73 8.03
C LEU A 111 5.47 -4.24 7.91
N THR A 112 5.54 -4.93 9.05
CA THR A 112 5.34 -6.37 9.08
C THR A 112 3.88 -6.67 8.80
N VAL A 113 3.65 -7.35 7.70
CA VAL A 113 2.39 -7.98 7.37
C VAL A 113 2.34 -9.28 8.16
N ARG A 114 1.66 -9.29 9.32
CA ARG A 114 1.39 -10.57 10.00
C ARG A 114 0.25 -11.26 9.23
N PRO A 115 0.44 -12.54 8.83
CA PRO A 115 -0.63 -13.35 8.26
C PRO A 115 -1.70 -13.70 9.31
#